data_AF-A0A0C2X6Q5-F1
#
_entry.id   AF-A0A0C2X6Q5-F1
#
_cell.length_a   1.000
_cell.length_b   1.000
_cell.length_c   1.000
_cell.angle_alpha   90.00
_cell.angle_beta   90.00
_cell.angle_gamma   90.00
#
_symmetry.space_group_name_H-M   'P 1'
#
loop_
_entity.id
_entity.type
_entity.pdbx_description
1 polymer ?
#
loop_
_entity_poly.entity_id
_entity_poly.type
_entity_poly.pdbx_seq_one_letter_code
_entity_poly.pdbx_strand_id
1 'polypeptide(L)'
;SDNVLFFIHRESLKYSAARFLPVEFKAIKHEIVPLTETSEVLELLFIFLYQKPLPDVKGLSFEILTHLAEAAEKYQVFSAMMICNMRMTVVFKDHPLDVLRYAVIHHYKELIDIAAPLVIECQPLPETIDRLPPNTIAAWIKYYQQWLDALVKVYHPYSCYPLCSNSHSPRRAKAMEDLMGRRFVLHNVGNILAYYAASGHSAIQEWQYNSLRTMNTITPFSEFLYPNSSS
;
A
#
# COMPACT_ATOMS: atom_id res chain seq x y z
N SER A 1 -8.57 -27.71 5.51
CA SER A 1 -8.08 -27.07 4.29
C SER A 1 -7.76 -28.12 3.27
N ASP A 2 -8.43 -28.12 2.13
CA ASP A 2 -8.13 -29.04 1.00
C ASP A 2 -8.07 -30.53 1.40
N ASN A 3 -8.86 -30.92 2.40
CA ASN A 3 -8.86 -32.25 3.04
C ASN A 3 -7.51 -32.69 3.66
N VAL A 4 -6.58 -31.77 3.90
CA VAL A 4 -5.35 -32.02 4.67
C VAL A 4 -5.63 -31.86 6.16
N LEU A 5 -5.19 -32.86 6.93
CA LEU A 5 -5.26 -32.86 8.40
C LEU A 5 -3.91 -32.45 8.99
N PHE A 6 -3.93 -31.39 9.79
CA PHE A 6 -2.77 -30.95 10.56
C PHE A 6 -2.94 -31.34 12.03
N PHE A 7 -1.91 -31.98 12.59
CA PHE A 7 -1.88 -32.30 14.01
C PHE A 7 -1.10 -31.21 14.74
N ILE A 8 -1.82 -30.39 15.52
CA ILE A 8 -1.24 -29.25 16.22
C ILE A 8 -1.24 -29.47 17.73
N HIS A 9 -0.08 -29.26 18.37
CA HIS A 9 0.04 -29.28 19.82
C HIS A 9 -0.66 -28.05 20.41
N ARG A 10 -1.57 -28.29 21.34
CA ARG A 10 -2.35 -27.22 22.00
C ARG A 10 -1.44 -26.25 22.75
N GLU A 11 -0.34 -26.75 23.30
CA GLU A 11 0.68 -25.93 23.95
C GLU A 11 1.26 -24.89 23.00
N SER A 12 1.59 -25.26 21.76
CA SER A 12 2.13 -24.34 20.74
C SER A 12 1.13 -23.24 20.36
N LEU A 13 -0.17 -23.55 20.34
CA LEU A 13 -1.22 -22.55 20.07
C LEU A 13 -1.38 -21.55 21.22
N LYS A 14 -1.28 -22.00 22.48
CA LYS A 14 -1.46 -21.15 23.67
C LYS A 14 -0.47 -19.99 23.73
N TYR A 15 0.78 -20.22 23.34
CA TYR A 15 1.84 -19.22 23.49
C TYR A 15 2.03 -18.33 22.26
N SER A 16 1.68 -18.83 21.08
CA SER A 16 2.08 -18.18 19.81
C SER A 16 0.92 -17.63 19.00
N ALA A 17 -0.33 -17.93 19.36
CA ALA A 17 -1.48 -17.52 18.58
C ALA A 17 -2.67 -17.11 19.45
N ALA A 18 -2.77 -15.81 19.76
CA ALA A 18 -3.69 -15.30 20.76
C ALA A 18 -5.17 -15.52 20.41
N ARG A 19 -5.52 -15.63 19.12
CA ARG A 19 -6.90 -15.80 18.62
C ARG A 19 -7.27 -17.22 18.22
N PHE A 20 -6.41 -18.22 18.41
CA PHE A 20 -6.85 -19.63 18.28
C PHE A 20 -7.70 -20.10 19.46
N LEU A 21 -7.80 -19.31 20.55
CA LEU A 21 -8.43 -19.74 21.80
C LEU A 21 -9.70 -18.99 22.29
N PRO A 22 -10.34 -18.05 21.57
CA PRO A 22 -11.62 -17.54 22.02
C PRO A 22 -12.77 -18.46 21.58
N VAL A 23 -13.38 -19.10 22.57
CA VAL A 23 -14.81 -19.48 22.63
C VAL A 23 -15.31 -20.64 21.73
N GLU A 24 -14.74 -20.89 20.55
CA GLU A 24 -15.29 -21.93 19.63
C GLU A 24 -14.74 -23.34 19.89
N PHE A 25 -13.53 -23.46 20.43
CA PHE A 25 -12.89 -24.74 20.67
C PHE A 25 -13.26 -25.28 22.06
N LYS A 26 -14.50 -25.79 22.21
CA LYS A 26 -14.81 -26.71 23.31
C LYS A 26 -13.98 -27.96 23.08
N ALA A 27 -12.76 -27.98 23.62
CA ALA A 27 -11.77 -29.02 23.47
C ALA A 27 -12.35 -30.44 23.68
N ILE A 28 -12.89 -31.01 22.62
CA ILE A 28 -13.30 -32.40 22.55
C ILE A 28 -12.09 -33.13 21.96
N LYS A 29 -11.67 -34.20 22.62
CA LYS A 29 -10.57 -35.04 22.14
C LYS A 29 -10.97 -35.55 20.73
N HIS A 30 -10.14 -35.29 19.71
CA HIS A 30 -10.39 -35.59 18.29
C HIS A 30 -11.33 -34.63 17.54
N GLU A 31 -11.52 -33.40 18.02
CA GLU A 31 -12.23 -32.37 17.26
C GLU A 31 -11.43 -31.98 16.01
N ILE A 32 -12.06 -32.15 14.83
CA ILE A 32 -11.52 -31.67 13.56
C ILE A 32 -12.13 -30.29 13.32
N VAL A 33 -11.29 -29.26 13.29
CA VAL A 33 -11.73 -27.90 12.98
C VAL A 33 -11.41 -27.56 11.52
N PRO A 34 -12.43 -27.27 10.70
CA PRO A 34 -12.20 -26.81 9.34
C PRO A 34 -11.64 -25.38 9.38
N LEU A 35 -10.50 -25.19 8.72
CA LEU A 35 -9.88 -23.89 8.48
C LEU A 35 -10.11 -23.47 7.02
N THR A 36 -10.26 -22.17 6.80
CA THR A 36 -10.65 -21.56 5.51
C THR A 36 -9.47 -21.33 4.58
N GLU A 37 -8.27 -21.22 5.14
CA GLU A 37 -7.01 -21.01 4.45
C GLU A 37 -6.59 -22.30 3.74
N THR A 38 -5.77 -22.22 2.69
CA THR A 38 -5.25 -23.41 2.00
C THR A 38 -4.25 -24.17 2.87
N SER A 39 -4.01 -25.44 2.56
CA SER A 39 -3.02 -26.24 3.31
C SER A 39 -1.61 -25.63 3.23
N GLU A 40 -1.23 -25.04 2.10
CA GLU A 40 0.06 -24.38 1.90
C GLU A 40 0.26 -23.18 2.85
N VAL A 41 -0.77 -22.32 2.98
CA VAL A 41 -0.73 -21.17 3.88
C VAL A 41 -0.66 -21.59 5.34
N LEU A 42 -1.42 -22.62 5.71
CA LEU A 42 -1.42 -23.15 7.07
C LEU A 42 -0.09 -23.81 7.44
N GLU A 43 0.53 -24.54 6.51
CA GLU A 43 1.84 -25.12 6.75
C GLU A 43 2.87 -24.04 7.08
N LEU A 44 2.91 -22.95 6.29
CA LEU A 44 3.75 -21.79 6.56
C LEU A 44 3.44 -21.16 7.92
N LEU A 45 2.16 -20.91 8.21
CA LEU A 45 1.72 -20.32 9.47
C LEU A 45 2.14 -21.17 10.67
N PHE A 46 2.02 -22.49 10.58
CA PHE A 46 2.37 -23.40 11.67
C PHE A 46 3.87 -23.49 11.91
N ILE A 47 4.73 -23.23 10.91
CA ILE A 47 6.18 -23.10 11.14
C ILE A 47 6.46 -22.00 12.19
N PHE A 48 5.74 -20.88 12.14
CA PHE A 48 5.87 -19.79 13.12
C PHE A 48 5.42 -20.17 14.53
N LEU A 49 4.53 -21.17 14.68
CA LEU A 49 4.07 -21.66 15.99
C LEU A 49 5.06 -22.61 16.65
N TYR A 50 5.82 -23.35 15.85
CA TYR A 50 6.62 -24.48 16.32
C TYR A 50 8.07 -24.16 16.66
N GLN A 51 8.45 -22.88 16.77
CA GLN A 51 9.84 -22.44 17.02
C GLN A 51 10.85 -23.10 16.06
N LYS A 52 10.40 -23.45 14.84
CA LYS A 52 11.24 -23.96 13.77
C LYS A 52 12.02 -22.80 13.14
N PRO A 53 13.09 -23.07 12.36
CA PRO A 53 13.71 -22.06 11.52
C PRO A 53 12.62 -21.35 10.70
N LEU A 54 12.62 -20.02 10.77
CA LEU A 54 11.59 -19.21 10.13
C LEU A 54 11.63 -19.45 8.62
N PRO A 55 10.46 -19.57 7.96
CA PRO A 55 10.42 -19.82 6.54
C PRO A 55 10.97 -18.61 5.78
N ASP A 56 11.59 -18.84 4.62
CA ASP A 56 12.01 -17.75 3.76
C ASP A 56 10.78 -17.12 3.07
N VAL A 57 10.22 -16.10 3.71
CA VAL A 57 9.10 -15.34 3.15
C VAL A 57 9.49 -14.50 1.92
N LYS A 58 10.78 -14.37 1.60
CA LYS A 58 11.23 -13.56 0.45
C LYS A 58 10.94 -14.26 -0.87
N GLY A 59 11.03 -15.59 -0.90
CA GLY A 59 10.78 -16.40 -2.08
C GLY A 59 9.31 -16.68 -2.40
N LEU A 60 8.38 -16.27 -1.52
CA LEU A 60 6.95 -16.49 -1.72
C LEU A 60 6.40 -15.61 -2.84
N SER A 61 5.42 -16.14 -3.58
CA SER A 61 4.60 -15.32 -4.46
C SER A 61 3.81 -14.30 -3.63
N PHE A 62 3.45 -13.17 -4.25
CA PHE A 62 2.66 -12.15 -3.57
C PHE A 62 1.30 -12.69 -3.08
N GLU A 63 0.68 -13.59 -3.85
CA GLU A 63 -0.57 -14.26 -3.45
C GLU A 63 -0.40 -15.08 -2.17
N ILE A 64 0.65 -15.91 -2.07
CA ILE A 64 0.90 -16.69 -0.85
C ILE A 64 1.23 -15.76 0.33
N LEU A 65 2.02 -14.71 0.09
CA LEU A 65 2.37 -13.72 1.12
C LEU A 65 1.11 -13.03 1.68
N THR A 66 0.19 -12.59 0.82
CA THR A 66 -1.04 -11.92 1.26
C THR A 66 -1.94 -12.87 2.05
N HIS A 67 -2.13 -14.11 1.60
CA HIS A 67 -2.90 -15.10 2.35
C HIS A 67 -2.26 -15.45 3.69
N LEU A 68 -0.92 -15.57 3.75
CA LEU A 68 -0.20 -15.79 5.00
C LEU A 68 -0.33 -14.60 5.95
N ALA A 69 -0.26 -13.37 5.44
CA ALA A 69 -0.42 -12.16 6.23
C ALA A 69 -1.83 -12.07 6.84
N GLU A 70 -2.88 -12.28 6.03
CA GLU A 70 -4.26 -12.29 6.51
C GLU A 70 -4.51 -13.40 7.55
N ALA A 71 -3.95 -14.59 7.34
CA ALA A 71 -4.04 -15.68 8.31
C ALA A 71 -3.30 -15.31 9.61
N ALA A 72 -2.10 -14.72 9.53
CA ALA A 72 -1.33 -14.29 10.67
C ALA A 72 -2.09 -13.24 11.51
N GLU A 73 -2.75 -12.28 10.87
CA GLU A 73 -3.60 -11.28 11.52
C GLU A 73 -4.84 -11.90 12.16
N LYS A 74 -5.56 -12.75 11.41
CA LYS A 74 -6.77 -13.44 11.88
C LYS A 74 -6.50 -14.23 13.15
N TYR A 75 -5.41 -14.98 13.17
CA TYR A 75 -5.04 -15.85 14.28
C TYR A 75 -4.12 -15.19 15.33
N GLN A 76 -3.69 -13.96 15.09
CA GLN A 76 -2.76 -13.20 15.93
C GLN A 76 -1.45 -13.97 16.19
N VAL A 77 -0.83 -14.45 15.11
CA VAL A 77 0.52 -15.05 15.14
C VAL A 77 1.54 -13.93 14.98
N PHE A 78 1.89 -13.27 16.08
CA PHE A 78 2.64 -12.01 16.07
C PHE A 78 3.99 -12.07 15.33
N SER A 79 4.70 -13.20 15.39
CA SER A 79 5.95 -13.38 14.64
C SER A 79 5.74 -13.38 13.13
N ALA A 80 4.67 -14.04 12.66
CA ALA A 80 4.28 -14.05 11.26
C ALA A 80 3.75 -12.68 10.82
N MET A 81 2.93 -12.01 11.64
CA MET A 81 2.42 -10.66 11.37
C MET A 81 3.58 -9.69 11.12
N MET A 82 4.56 -9.68 12.04
CA MET A 82 5.73 -8.81 11.95
C MET A 82 6.54 -9.07 10.67
N ILE A 83 6.81 -10.34 10.36
CA ILE A 83 7.60 -10.72 9.18
C ILE A 83 6.85 -10.42 7.87
N CYS A 84 5.54 -10.69 7.82
CA CYS A 84 4.73 -10.36 6.66
C CYS A 84 4.65 -8.85 6.45
N ASN A 85 4.44 -8.06 7.51
CA ASN A 85 4.43 -6.60 7.43
C ASN A 85 5.78 -6.05 6.93
N MET A 86 6.91 -6.55 7.44
CA MET A 86 8.24 -6.19 6.91
C MET A 86 8.41 -6.59 5.44
N ARG A 87 7.81 -7.69 4.99
CA ARG A 87 7.85 -8.05 3.57
C ARG A 87 6.98 -7.12 2.72
N MET A 88 5.82 -6.69 3.23
CA MET A 88 4.95 -5.72 2.55
C MET A 88 5.66 -4.39 2.29
N THR A 89 6.51 -3.91 3.20
CA THR A 89 7.31 -2.68 2.98
C THR A 89 8.36 -2.81 1.86
N VAL A 90 8.67 -4.03 1.43
CA VAL A 90 9.58 -4.29 0.30
C VAL A 90 8.82 -4.41 -1.02
N VAL A 91 7.66 -5.08 -1.01
CA VAL A 91 6.89 -5.39 -2.23
C VAL A 91 5.83 -4.33 -2.59
N PHE A 92 5.64 -3.31 -1.74
CA PHE A 92 4.61 -2.27 -1.97
C PHE A 92 4.73 -1.56 -3.31
N LYS A 93 5.94 -1.48 -3.89
CA LYS A 93 6.14 -0.84 -5.20
C LYS A 93 5.53 -1.64 -6.34
N ASP A 94 5.54 -2.96 -6.22
CA ASP A 94 5.02 -3.88 -7.23
C ASP A 94 3.51 -4.07 -7.08
N HIS A 95 3.00 -3.97 -5.84
CA HIS A 95 1.60 -4.21 -5.50
C HIS A 95 0.98 -3.10 -4.61
N PRO A 96 0.97 -1.83 -5.03
CA PRO A 96 0.66 -0.69 -4.17
C PRO A 96 -0.76 -0.71 -3.60
N LEU A 97 -1.76 -1.06 -4.40
CA LEU A 97 -3.16 -1.06 -3.98
C LEU A 97 -3.49 -2.20 -3.01
N ASP A 98 -2.97 -3.39 -3.26
CA ASP A 98 -3.13 -4.53 -2.34
C ASP A 98 -2.45 -4.27 -1.00
N VAL A 99 -1.23 -3.72 -1.04
CA VAL A 99 -0.48 -3.38 0.17
C VAL A 99 -1.16 -2.25 0.94
N LEU A 100 -1.66 -1.21 0.26
CA LEU A 100 -2.44 -0.16 0.90
C LEU A 100 -3.69 -0.72 1.58
N ARG A 101 -4.45 -1.58 0.88
CA ARG A 101 -5.66 -2.20 1.43
C ARG A 101 -5.34 -3.01 2.69
N TYR A 102 -4.32 -3.87 2.62
CA TYR A 102 -3.82 -4.62 3.77
C TYR A 102 -3.46 -3.69 4.94
N ALA A 103 -2.67 -2.66 4.68
CA ALA A 103 -2.23 -1.72 5.71
C ALA A 103 -3.38 -0.96 6.35
N VAL A 104 -4.39 -0.59 5.57
CA VAL A 104 -5.61 0.08 6.06
C VAL A 104 -6.43 -0.84 6.94
N ILE A 105 -6.65 -2.09 6.53
CA ILE A 105 -7.44 -3.07 7.29
C ILE A 105 -6.80 -3.36 8.65
N HIS A 106 -5.48 -3.51 8.69
CA HIS A 106 -4.74 -3.89 9.90
C HIS A 106 -4.06 -2.70 10.61
N HIS A 107 -4.37 -1.47 10.20
CA HIS A 107 -3.94 -0.22 10.84
C HIS A 107 -2.42 0.04 10.86
N TYR A 108 -1.68 -0.42 9.85
CA TYR A 108 -0.24 -0.19 9.71
C TYR A 108 0.09 1.19 9.11
N LYS A 109 0.08 2.24 9.94
CA LYS A 109 0.25 3.65 9.51
C LYS A 109 1.45 3.91 8.60
N GLU A 110 2.64 3.44 8.98
CA GLU A 110 3.85 3.64 8.18
C GLU A 110 3.68 3.06 6.77
N LEU A 111 3.08 1.87 6.67
CA LEU A 111 2.82 1.20 5.40
C LEU A 111 1.72 1.91 4.58
N ILE A 112 0.69 2.43 5.26
CA ILE A 112 -0.34 3.28 4.65
C ILE A 112 0.31 4.49 3.99
N ASP A 113 1.18 5.20 4.71
CA ASP A 113 1.74 6.47 4.27
C ASP A 113 2.78 6.33 3.17
N ILE A 114 3.49 5.20 3.08
CA ILE A 114 4.39 4.92 1.94
C ILE A 114 3.64 4.38 0.71
N ALA A 115 2.55 3.63 0.89
CA ALA A 115 1.81 3.03 -0.23
C ALA A 115 0.79 4.00 -0.86
N ALA A 116 0.15 4.85 -0.05
CA ALA A 116 -0.92 5.74 -0.49
C ALA A 116 -0.51 6.70 -1.62
N PRO A 117 0.65 7.39 -1.55
CA PRO A 117 1.12 8.22 -2.66
C PRO A 117 1.21 7.40 -3.95
N LEU A 118 1.84 6.22 -3.89
CA LEU A 118 2.06 5.37 -5.06
C LEU A 118 0.75 4.85 -5.68
N VAL A 119 -0.29 4.64 -4.86
CA VAL A 119 -1.63 4.31 -5.37
C VAL A 119 -2.22 5.48 -6.15
N ILE A 120 -2.10 6.72 -5.66
CA ILE A 120 -2.50 7.91 -6.45
C ILE A 120 -1.71 7.97 -7.75
N GLU A 121 -0.43 7.59 -7.71
CA GLU A 121 0.41 7.63 -8.90
C GLU A 121 0.06 6.59 -9.95
N CYS A 122 -0.31 5.38 -9.55
CA CYS A 122 -0.37 4.24 -10.45
C CYS A 122 -1.77 3.70 -10.70
N GLN A 123 -2.79 4.12 -9.92
CA GLN A 123 -4.12 3.51 -9.94
C GLN A 123 -5.22 4.54 -10.29
N PRO A 124 -6.19 4.17 -11.15
CA PRO A 124 -7.39 4.97 -11.34
C PRO A 124 -8.21 5.09 -10.05
N LEU A 125 -8.83 6.26 -9.84
CA LEU A 125 -9.68 6.50 -8.67
C LEU A 125 -10.83 5.49 -8.52
N PRO A 126 -11.59 5.12 -9.58
CA PRO A 126 -12.69 4.16 -9.44
C PRO A 126 -12.22 2.79 -8.94
N GLU A 127 -11.13 2.26 -9.51
CA GLU A 127 -10.55 0.97 -9.12
C GLU A 127 -10.07 0.98 -7.66
N THR A 128 -9.52 2.11 -7.21
CA THR A 128 -9.10 2.29 -5.82
C THR A 128 -10.30 2.28 -4.87
N ILE A 129 -11.37 3.01 -5.21
CA ILE A 129 -12.60 3.08 -4.40
C ILE A 129 -13.26 1.70 -4.28
N ASP A 130 -13.31 0.92 -5.37
CA ASP A 130 -13.93 -0.40 -5.39
C ASP A 130 -13.19 -1.42 -4.51
N ARG A 131 -11.89 -1.21 -4.27
CA ARG A 131 -11.03 -2.15 -3.54
C ARG A 131 -10.74 -1.75 -2.10
N LEU A 132 -10.91 -0.48 -1.74
CA LEU A 132 -10.70 -0.01 -0.38
C LEU A 132 -11.92 -0.36 0.53
N PRO A 133 -11.70 -0.56 1.84
CA PRO A 133 -12.80 -0.75 2.78
C PRO A 133 -13.78 0.44 2.75
N PRO A 134 -15.11 0.22 2.76
CA PRO A 134 -16.08 1.30 2.60
C PRO A 134 -15.95 2.45 3.61
N ASN A 135 -15.53 2.13 4.84
CA ASN A 135 -15.33 3.11 5.92
C ASN A 135 -14.12 4.04 5.69
N THR A 136 -13.25 3.77 4.72
CA THR A 136 -12.06 4.59 4.44
C THR A 136 -12.21 5.46 3.19
N ILE A 137 -13.25 5.26 2.39
CA ILE A 137 -13.47 5.97 1.11
C ILE A 137 -13.51 7.49 1.32
N ALA A 138 -14.24 7.98 2.33
CA ALA A 138 -14.33 9.41 2.61
C ALA A 138 -12.98 10.05 2.95
N ALA A 139 -12.12 9.33 3.70
CA ALA A 139 -10.76 9.76 4.01
C ALA A 139 -9.89 9.73 2.74
N TRP A 140 -10.02 8.69 1.92
CA TRP A 140 -9.29 8.57 0.65
C TRP A 140 -9.61 9.73 -0.29
N ILE A 141 -10.88 10.10 -0.44
CA ILE A 141 -11.30 11.22 -1.28
C ILE A 141 -10.68 12.55 -0.80
N LYS A 142 -10.63 12.79 0.51
CA LYS A 142 -9.99 14.00 1.08
C LYS A 142 -8.50 14.03 0.79
N TYR A 143 -7.82 12.91 0.99
CA TYR A 143 -6.40 12.76 0.69
C TYR A 143 -6.12 12.94 -0.81
N TYR A 144 -6.92 12.32 -1.67
CA TYR A 144 -6.84 12.45 -3.12
C TYR A 144 -7.04 13.90 -3.57
N GLN A 145 -8.02 14.61 -3.00
CA GLN A 145 -8.24 16.03 -3.28
C GLN A 145 -7.03 16.89 -2.90
N GLN A 146 -6.42 16.64 -1.74
CA GLN A 146 -5.21 17.37 -1.31
C GLN A 146 -4.06 17.19 -2.30
N TRP A 147 -3.91 15.98 -2.85
CA TRP A 147 -2.95 15.70 -3.92
C TRP A 147 -3.29 16.44 -5.22
N LEU A 148 -4.55 16.47 -5.64
CA LEU A 148 -4.97 17.26 -6.81
C LEU A 148 -4.65 18.76 -6.62
N ASP A 149 -4.97 19.32 -5.45
CA ASP A 149 -4.69 20.72 -5.14
C ASP A 149 -3.18 21.03 -5.14
N ALA A 150 -2.37 20.11 -4.60
CA ALA A 150 -0.92 20.20 -4.63
C ALA A 150 -0.39 20.17 -6.07
N LEU A 151 -0.90 19.28 -6.91
CA LEU A 151 -0.53 19.20 -8.32
C LEU A 151 -0.90 20.49 -9.06
N VAL A 152 -2.12 21.00 -8.88
CA VAL A 152 -2.53 22.28 -9.49
C VAL A 152 -1.57 23.40 -9.09
N LYS A 153 -1.17 23.51 -7.82
CA LYS A 153 -0.18 24.52 -7.37
C LYS A 153 1.18 24.37 -8.02
N VAL A 154 1.62 23.13 -8.26
CA VAL A 154 2.89 22.84 -8.93
C VAL A 154 2.84 23.17 -10.42
N TYR A 155 1.68 23.04 -11.07
CA TYR A 155 1.52 23.28 -12.52
C TYR A 155 1.07 24.71 -12.88
N HIS A 156 0.32 25.39 -12.02
CA HIS A 156 -0.20 26.75 -12.27
C HIS A 156 0.89 27.83 -12.55
N PRO A 157 2.11 27.77 -11.97
CA PRO A 157 3.18 28.70 -12.33
C PRO A 157 3.60 28.60 -13.81
N TYR A 158 3.30 27.49 -14.48
CA TYR A 158 3.68 27.24 -15.88
C TYR A 158 2.53 27.45 -16.88
N SER A 159 1.28 27.53 -16.42
CA SER A 159 0.12 27.90 -17.26
C SER A 159 -0.01 29.41 -17.45
N CYS A 160 0.59 30.20 -16.55
CA CYS A 160 0.67 31.66 -16.63
C CYS A 160 2.04 32.16 -17.15
N TYR A 161 2.68 31.42 -18.06
CA TYR A 161 3.56 32.07 -19.04
C TYR A 161 2.66 32.52 -20.20
N PRO A 162 2.14 33.76 -20.21
CA PRO A 162 1.57 34.29 -21.43
C PRO A 162 2.72 34.26 -22.44
N LEU A 163 2.52 33.56 -23.56
CA LEU A 163 2.77 33.99 -24.95
C LEU A 163 3.84 35.08 -25.21
N CYS A 164 4.90 35.18 -24.42
CA CYS A 164 6.02 36.06 -24.66
C CYS A 164 7.04 35.27 -25.48
N SER A 165 6.76 35.26 -26.79
CA SER A 165 7.73 35.23 -27.89
C SER A 165 8.93 34.29 -27.73
N ASN A 166 8.82 33.08 -28.26
CA ASN A 166 9.67 32.58 -29.36
C ASN A 166 9.49 31.06 -29.57
N SER A 167 8.92 30.72 -30.73
CA SER A 167 8.96 29.49 -31.57
C SER A 167 9.04 28.06 -31.00
N HIS A 168 9.18 27.81 -29.69
CA HIS A 168 9.26 26.46 -29.11
C HIS A 168 8.10 26.06 -28.17
N SER A 169 7.11 26.94 -27.98
CA SER A 169 5.99 26.72 -27.04
C SER A 169 4.84 25.79 -27.51
N PRO A 170 4.53 25.59 -28.81
CA PRO A 170 3.36 24.77 -29.18
C PRO A 170 3.53 23.29 -28.85
N ARG A 171 4.76 22.75 -28.93
CA ARG A 171 5.04 21.35 -28.57
C ARG A 171 4.96 21.10 -27.06
N ARG A 172 5.32 22.10 -26.24
CA ARG A 172 5.23 22.02 -24.77
C ARG A 172 3.79 22.11 -24.28
N ALA A 173 3.01 23.05 -24.82
CA ALA A 173 1.59 23.17 -24.53
C ALA A 173 0.80 21.94 -25.00
N LYS A 174 1.08 21.42 -26.21
CA LYS A 174 0.46 20.21 -26.73
C LYS A 174 0.86 18.95 -25.98
N ALA A 175 2.12 18.82 -25.55
CA ALA A 175 2.54 17.72 -24.68
C ALA A 175 1.81 17.79 -23.32
N MET A 176 1.66 18.98 -22.74
CA MET A 176 0.88 19.19 -21.52
C MET A 176 -0.62 18.93 -21.73
N GLU A 177 -1.22 19.32 -22.86
CA GLU A 177 -2.61 18.98 -23.21
C GLU A 177 -2.80 17.48 -23.46
N ASP A 178 -1.88 16.82 -24.16
CA ASP A 178 -1.89 15.37 -24.37
C ASP A 178 -1.70 14.59 -23.04
N LEU A 179 -0.98 15.18 -22.08
CA LEU A 179 -0.82 14.69 -20.70
C LEU A 179 -2.04 14.94 -19.82
N MET A 180 -2.74 16.07 -20.01
CA MET A 180 -3.98 16.40 -19.30
C MET A 180 -5.20 15.64 -19.85
N GLY A 181 -5.19 15.28 -21.15
CA GLY A 181 -6.29 14.61 -21.85
C GLY A 181 -6.29 13.08 -21.75
N ARG A 182 -5.18 12.45 -21.36
CA ARG A 182 -5.10 10.99 -21.14
C ARG A 182 -5.04 10.70 -19.65
N ARG A 183 -5.99 9.88 -19.15
CA ARG A 183 -6.08 9.33 -17.78
C ARG A 183 -4.78 9.50 -16.99
N PHE A 184 -4.79 10.47 -16.07
CA PHE A 184 -3.62 10.86 -15.29
C PHE A 184 -3.17 9.69 -14.41
N VAL A 185 -1.98 9.17 -14.70
CA VAL A 185 -1.22 8.23 -13.87
C VAL A 185 0.07 8.98 -13.56
N LEU A 186 0.28 9.43 -12.31
CA LEU A 186 1.43 10.27 -11.92
C LEU A 186 2.80 9.60 -12.19
N HIS A 187 2.82 8.30 -12.49
CA HIS A 187 3.99 7.62 -13.07
C HIS A 187 4.59 8.36 -14.28
N ASN A 188 3.79 9.15 -15.00
CA ASN A 188 4.29 9.99 -16.08
C ASN A 188 5.07 11.22 -15.59
N VAL A 189 4.75 11.79 -14.42
CA VAL A 189 5.42 12.98 -13.88
C VAL A 189 6.87 12.68 -13.52
N GLY A 190 7.15 11.53 -12.90
CA GLY A 190 8.51 11.08 -12.57
C GLY A 190 9.40 10.82 -13.80
N ASN A 191 8.86 10.22 -14.85
CA ASN A 191 9.59 9.97 -16.09
C ASN A 191 9.83 11.25 -16.91
N ILE A 192 8.84 12.16 -16.90
CA ILE A 192 8.96 13.50 -17.47
C ILE A 192 10.04 14.30 -16.73
N LEU A 193 10.08 14.18 -15.41
CA LEU A 193 11.11 14.78 -14.56
C LEU A 193 12.52 14.31 -14.90
N ALA A 194 12.71 13.01 -15.10
CA ALA A 194 14.01 12.44 -15.49
C ALA A 194 14.45 12.92 -16.89
N TYR A 195 13.51 12.97 -17.84
CA TYR A 195 13.77 13.48 -19.19
C TYR A 195 14.21 14.96 -19.19
N TYR A 196 13.54 15.79 -18.39
CA TYR A 196 13.85 17.21 -18.30
C TYR A 196 15.07 17.52 -17.42
N ALA A 197 15.33 16.77 -16.35
CA ALA A 197 16.53 16.92 -15.52
C ALA A 197 17.84 16.77 -16.33
N ALA A 198 17.84 15.89 -17.35
CA ALA A 198 18.97 15.73 -18.27
C ALA A 198 19.24 16.96 -19.16
N SER A 199 18.29 17.91 -19.24
CA SER A 199 18.39 19.10 -20.10
C SER A 199 18.95 20.36 -19.42
N GLY A 200 19.31 20.28 -18.13
CA GLY A 200 20.16 21.28 -17.45
C GLY A 200 19.55 22.67 -17.19
N HIS A 201 18.23 22.85 -17.30
CA HIS A 201 17.60 24.16 -17.08
C HIS A 201 17.36 24.47 -15.59
N SER A 202 17.81 25.65 -15.13
CA SER A 202 17.58 26.18 -13.77
C SER A 202 16.10 26.21 -13.35
N ALA A 203 15.19 26.49 -14.29
CA ALA A 203 13.75 26.47 -14.07
C ALA A 203 13.20 25.08 -13.69
N ILE A 204 13.91 23.99 -14.04
CA ILE A 204 13.52 22.61 -13.70
C ILE A 204 13.96 22.26 -12.29
N GLN A 205 15.15 22.71 -11.86
CA GLN A 205 15.62 22.53 -10.49
C GLN A 205 14.74 23.30 -9.50
N GLU A 206 14.36 24.53 -9.84
CA GLU A 206 13.42 25.32 -9.07
C GLU A 206 12.03 24.67 -9.01
N TRP A 207 11.56 24.12 -10.14
CA TRP A 207 10.33 23.34 -10.18
C TRP A 207 10.38 22.11 -9.27
N GLN A 208 11.46 21.33 -9.34
CA GLN A 208 11.67 20.13 -8.52
C GLN A 208 11.67 20.47 -7.04
N TYR A 209 12.39 21.53 -6.65
CA TYR A 209 12.42 22.03 -5.28
C TYR A 209 11.03 22.45 -4.80
N ASN A 210 10.29 23.22 -5.60
CA ASN A 210 8.94 23.66 -5.26
C ASN A 210 7.93 22.48 -5.23
N SER A 211 8.10 21.50 -6.11
CA SER A 211 7.29 20.28 -6.16
C SER A 211 7.49 19.43 -4.92
N LEU A 212 8.73 19.12 -4.57
CA LEU A 212 9.08 18.38 -3.35
C LEU A 212 8.61 19.12 -2.11
N ARG A 213 8.81 20.45 -2.05
CA ARG A 213 8.31 21.28 -0.95
C ARG A 213 6.79 21.22 -0.83
N THR A 214 6.07 21.27 -1.94
CA THR A 214 4.60 21.20 -1.95
C THR A 214 4.11 19.81 -1.54
N MET A 215 4.73 18.74 -2.06
CA MET A 215 4.41 17.36 -1.70
C MET A 215 4.68 17.09 -0.21
N ASN A 216 5.74 17.66 0.37
CA ASN A 216 6.03 17.56 1.80
C ASN A 216 5.02 18.28 2.71
N THR A 217 4.13 19.12 2.16
CA THR A 217 3.03 19.74 2.91
C THR A 217 1.74 18.93 2.88
N ILE A 218 1.69 17.84 2.11
CA ILE A 218 0.53 16.97 2.04
C ILE A 218 0.44 16.19 3.36
N THR A 219 -0.76 16.19 3.93
CA THR A 219 -1.05 15.48 5.16
C THR A 219 -1.02 13.97 4.87
N PRO A 220 -0.33 13.15 5.68
CA PRO A 220 -0.29 11.70 5.46
C PRO A 220 -1.68 11.08 5.43
N PHE A 221 -1.87 10.00 4.67
CA PHE A 221 -3.21 9.40 4.53
C PHE A 221 -3.69 8.80 5.87
N SER A 222 -2.76 8.26 6.67
CA SER A 222 -3.06 7.70 7.99
C SER A 222 -3.72 8.72 8.94
N GLU A 223 -3.41 10.01 8.84
CA GLU A 223 -4.01 11.07 9.65
C GLU A 223 -5.49 11.33 9.32
N PHE A 224 -5.89 11.12 8.06
CA PHE A 224 -7.31 11.20 7.69
C PHE A 224 -8.11 10.00 8.20
N LEU A 225 -7.46 8.85 8.37
CA LEU A 225 -8.08 7.63 8.89
C LEU A 225 -8.16 7.64 10.41
N TYR A 226 -7.13 8.15 11.09
CA TYR A 226 -6.96 8.03 12.53
C TYR A 226 -6.56 9.36 13.21
N PRO A 227 -7.39 10.42 13.12
CA PRO A 227 -7.03 11.81 13.45
C PRO A 227 -6.68 12.09 14.92
N ASN A 228 -6.82 11.11 15.83
CA ASN A 228 -6.56 11.26 17.27
C ASN A 228 -5.67 10.16 17.85
N SER A 229 -5.00 9.39 17.00
CA SER A 229 -4.12 8.31 17.43
C SER A 229 -2.66 8.78 17.43
N SER A 230 -2.38 9.82 18.22
CA SER A 230 -1.01 10.18 18.54
C SER A 230 -0.36 8.99 19.26
N SER A 231 0.83 8.62 18.81
CA SER A 231 1.70 7.54 19.32
C SER A 231 1.82 7.50 20.83
#